data_AF-A0A959YSI8-F1
#
_entry.id   AF-A0A959YSI8-F1
#
_cell.length_a   1.000
_cell.length_b   1.000
_cell.length_c   1.000
_cell.angle_alpha   90.00
_cell.angle_beta   90.00
_cell.angle_gamma   90.00
#
_symmetry.space_group_name_H-M   'P 1'
#
loop_
_entity.id
_entity.type
_entity.pdbx_description
1 polymer ?
#
loop_
_entity_poly.entity_id
_entity_poly.type
_entity_poly.pdbx_seq_one_letter_code
_entity_poly.pdbx_strand_id
1 'polypeptide(L)'
;KLMFAYGEATVPKVTITLRKSYGGAHDVMGSKQLRGDINYAWPTAEIAVMGPKGAIEVLEGKNIAKIEDLKERAKYLADKEEEYRNKFANPYEAARYGYIDDVIEPRNTRFRIIRALSTLATKKDKNPVKKHSNIPL
;
A
#
# COMPACT_ATOMS: atom_id res chain seq x y z
N LYS A 1 10.01 10.03 -11.27
CA LYS A 1 9.02 10.47 -12.28
C LYS A 1 7.58 10.08 -11.92
N LEU A 2 7.26 8.81 -11.66
CA LEU A 2 5.86 8.38 -11.38
C LEU A 2 5.25 9.02 -10.12
N MET A 3 5.99 9.05 -8.99
CA MET A 3 5.54 9.73 -7.77
C MET A 3 5.21 11.22 -8.02
N PHE A 4 6.07 11.90 -8.78
CA PHE A 4 5.86 13.28 -9.15
C PHE A 4 4.57 13.46 -9.96
N ALA A 5 4.34 12.60 -10.96
CA ALA A 5 3.12 12.66 -11.79
C ALA A 5 1.84 12.50 -10.95
N TYR A 6 1.80 11.55 -10.01
CA TYR A 6 0.65 11.38 -9.11
C TYR A 6 0.46 12.58 -8.17
N GLY A 7 1.56 13.12 -7.62
CA GLY A 7 1.53 14.27 -6.73
C GLY A 7 1.10 15.57 -7.43
N GLU A 8 1.44 15.73 -8.71
CA GLU A 8 1.06 16.91 -9.50
C GLU A 8 -0.37 16.82 -10.06
N ALA A 9 -0.87 15.61 -10.35
CA ALA A 9 -2.18 15.39 -10.93
C ALA A 9 -3.33 15.87 -10.01
N THR A 10 -4.23 16.71 -10.55
CA THR A 10 -5.43 17.23 -9.87
C THR A 10 -6.73 16.54 -10.32
N VAL A 11 -6.66 15.65 -11.30
CA VAL A 11 -7.80 14.84 -11.75
C VAL A 11 -8.30 13.90 -10.65
N PRO A 12 -9.52 13.34 -10.76
CA PRO A 12 -9.98 12.24 -9.91
C PRO A 12 -9.02 11.04 -9.95
N LYS A 13 -8.64 10.54 -8.77
CA LYS A 13 -7.72 9.41 -8.58
C LYS A 13 -8.37 8.38 -7.66
N VAL A 14 -8.70 7.23 -8.23
CA VAL A 14 -9.26 6.09 -7.51
C VAL A 14 -8.29 4.92 -7.61
N THR A 15 -7.81 4.43 -6.48
CA THR A 15 -6.79 3.37 -6.39
C THR A 15 -7.42 2.11 -5.78
N ILE A 16 -7.14 0.94 -6.34
CA ILE A 16 -7.48 -0.36 -5.73
C ILE A 16 -6.22 -1.19 -5.53
N THR A 17 -5.92 -1.52 -4.28
CA THR A 17 -4.85 -2.47 -3.94
C THR A 17 -5.41 -3.88 -3.95
N LEU A 18 -4.97 -4.68 -4.93
CA LEU A 18 -5.46 -6.06 -5.11
C LEU A 18 -4.71 -7.07 -4.24
N ARG A 19 -3.39 -6.88 -4.10
CA ARG A 19 -2.48 -7.81 -3.41
C ARG A 19 -1.32 -7.05 -2.78
N LYS A 20 -0.09 -7.28 -3.21
CA LYS A 20 1.13 -6.73 -2.59
C LYS A 20 1.27 -5.23 -2.85
N SER A 21 1.53 -4.47 -1.79
CA SER A 21 1.82 -3.05 -1.81
C SER A 21 2.83 -2.72 -0.73
N TYR A 22 4.11 -2.61 -1.11
CA TYR A 22 5.22 -2.55 -0.16
C TYR A 22 6.09 -1.30 -0.31
N GLY A 23 6.37 -0.67 0.82
CA GLY A 23 7.33 0.44 0.93
C GLY A 23 7.06 1.55 -0.09
N GLY A 24 8.12 2.07 -0.71
CA GLY A 24 8.00 3.14 -1.69
C GLY A 24 7.10 2.80 -2.89
N ALA A 25 6.92 1.51 -3.23
CA ALA A 25 5.98 1.12 -4.28
C ALA A 25 4.52 1.38 -3.88
N HIS A 26 4.18 1.25 -2.59
CA HIS A 26 2.86 1.65 -2.09
C HIS A 26 2.64 3.15 -2.32
N ASP A 27 3.60 3.97 -1.91
CA ASP A 27 3.51 5.43 -2.00
C ASP A 27 3.32 5.89 -3.45
N VAL A 28 4.12 5.32 -4.35
CA VAL A 28 4.15 5.66 -5.79
C VAL A 28 2.86 5.24 -6.51
N MET A 29 2.19 4.17 -6.07
CA MET A 29 1.04 3.58 -6.76
C MET A 29 -0.29 4.23 -6.33
N GLY A 30 -0.33 5.56 -6.26
CA GLY A 30 -1.54 6.32 -5.97
C GLY A 30 -2.01 6.21 -4.52
N SER A 31 -1.07 6.21 -3.57
CA SER A 31 -1.36 6.27 -2.13
C SER A 31 -2.17 7.50 -1.75
N LYS A 32 -2.89 7.41 -0.63
CA LYS A 32 -3.72 8.51 -0.11
C LYS A 32 -2.85 9.73 0.26
N GLN A 33 -1.65 9.47 0.79
CA GLN A 33 -0.62 10.46 1.12
C GLN A 33 -0.14 11.23 -0.11
N LEU A 34 -0.18 10.60 -1.30
CA LEU A 34 0.15 11.23 -2.57
C LEU A 34 -1.10 11.84 -3.26
N ARG A 35 -2.03 12.35 -2.45
CA ARG A 35 -3.28 13.00 -2.88
C ARG A 35 -4.22 12.05 -3.63
N GLY A 36 -4.21 10.75 -3.32
CA GLY A 36 -5.24 9.82 -3.78
C GLY A 36 -6.60 10.19 -3.17
N ASP A 37 -7.65 10.28 -3.99
CA ASP A 37 -8.97 10.71 -3.50
C ASP A 37 -9.66 9.57 -2.74
N ILE A 38 -9.74 8.41 -3.39
CA ILE A 38 -10.38 7.21 -2.86
C ILE A 38 -9.48 6.00 -3.09
N ASN A 39 -9.11 5.34 -1.99
CA ASN A 39 -8.23 4.19 -1.96
C ASN A 39 -8.97 2.99 -1.36
N TYR A 40 -9.19 1.97 -2.17
CA TYR A 40 -9.76 0.70 -1.73
C TYR A 40 -8.68 -0.38 -1.64
N ALA A 41 -8.91 -1.36 -0.77
CA ALA A 41 -8.12 -2.58 -0.74
C ALA A 41 -9.02 -3.82 -0.83
N TRP A 42 -8.52 -4.88 -1.43
CA TRP A 42 -9.13 -6.20 -1.30
C TRP A 42 -8.70 -6.86 0.02
N PRO A 43 -9.46 -7.84 0.56
CA PRO A 43 -9.02 -8.63 1.72
C PRO A 43 -7.68 -9.33 1.50
N THR A 44 -7.32 -9.62 0.23
CA THR A 44 -6.04 -10.23 -0.18
C THR A 44 -4.87 -9.24 -0.24
N ALA A 45 -5.09 -7.96 0.05
CA ALA A 45 -4.04 -6.96 -0.02
C ALA A 45 -3.04 -7.11 1.13
N GLU A 46 -1.75 -7.08 0.79
CA GLU A 46 -0.65 -7.06 1.76
C GLU A 46 -0.03 -5.65 1.71
N ILE A 47 -0.25 -4.84 2.75
CA ILE A 47 0.25 -3.45 2.84
C ILE A 47 1.24 -3.35 3.98
N ALA A 48 2.51 -3.07 3.69
CA ALA A 48 3.58 -3.00 4.69
C ALA A 48 4.78 -2.18 4.21
N VAL A 49 5.73 -1.89 5.12
CA VAL A 49 6.98 -1.18 4.79
C VAL A 49 7.87 -2.00 3.83
N MET A 50 7.90 -3.32 4.00
CA MET A 50 8.64 -4.24 3.14
C MET A 50 7.98 -5.62 3.13
N GLY A 51 8.46 -6.53 2.29
CA GLY A 51 7.96 -7.90 2.25
C GLY A 51 8.22 -8.66 3.57
N PRO A 52 7.33 -9.58 3.98
CA PRO A 52 7.41 -10.27 5.28
C PRO A 52 8.76 -10.92 5.54
N LYS A 53 9.34 -11.62 4.55
CA LYS A 53 10.66 -12.24 4.67
C LYS A 53 11.75 -11.25 5.06
N GLY A 54 11.84 -10.14 4.34
CA GLY A 54 12.83 -9.09 4.61
C GLY A 54 12.60 -8.43 5.97
N ALA A 55 11.35 -8.24 6.36
CA ALA A 55 11.02 -7.69 7.68
C ALA A 55 11.48 -8.62 8.81
N ILE A 56 11.24 -9.92 8.69
CA ILE A 56 11.66 -10.92 9.68
C ILE A 56 13.18 -11.06 9.75
N GLU A 57 13.89 -11.02 8.63
CA GLU A 57 15.36 -11.04 8.63
C GLU A 57 15.95 -9.87 9.45
N VAL A 58 15.33 -8.69 9.38
CA VAL A 58 15.73 -7.51 10.15
C VAL A 58 15.31 -7.61 11.62
N LEU A 59 14.07 -7.99 11.89
CA LEU A 59 13.49 -8.01 13.24
C LEU A 59 14.01 -9.17 14.10
N GLU A 60 14.12 -10.35 13.51
CA GLU A 60 14.44 -11.61 14.18
C GLU A 60 15.88 -12.07 13.92
N GLY A 61 16.70 -11.27 13.25
CA GLY A 61 18.05 -11.67 12.82
C GLY A 61 18.93 -12.26 13.93
N LYS A 62 18.83 -11.73 15.16
CA LYS A 62 19.54 -12.27 16.34
C LYS A 62 19.05 -13.65 16.77
N ASN A 63 17.75 -13.91 16.68
CA ASN A 63 17.15 -15.19 17.06
C ASN A 63 17.44 -16.24 15.98
N ILE A 64 17.31 -15.86 14.71
CA ILE A 64 17.63 -16.68 13.55
C ILE A 64 19.11 -17.12 13.56
N ALA A 65 20.03 -16.23 13.98
CA ALA A 65 21.46 -16.53 14.05
C ALA A 65 21.81 -17.57 15.14
N LYS A 66 20.95 -17.78 16.14
CA LYS A 66 21.15 -18.79 17.19
C LYS A 66 20.68 -20.19 16.79
N ILE A 67 19.96 -20.33 15.67
CA ILE A 67 19.44 -21.61 15.19
C ILE A 67 20.45 -22.23 14.23
N GLU A 68 21.11 -23.30 14.67
CA GLU A 68 22.13 -24.01 13.88
C GLU A 68 21.52 -25.00 12.88
N ASP A 69 20.38 -25.62 13.22
CA ASP A 69 19.69 -26.53 12.30
C ASP A 69 18.95 -25.74 11.21
N LEU A 70 19.31 -26.03 9.95
CA LEU A 70 18.70 -25.43 8.77
C LEU A 70 17.21 -25.72 8.66
N LYS A 71 16.74 -26.90 9.10
CA LYS A 71 15.31 -27.25 9.04
C LYS A 71 14.52 -26.46 10.08
N GLU A 72 15.00 -26.41 11.31
CA GLU A 72 14.40 -25.60 12.36
C GLU A 72 14.38 -24.12 12.00
N ARG A 73 15.47 -23.59 11.43
CA ARG A 73 15.56 -22.20 10.98
C ARG A 73 14.54 -21.87 9.90
N ALA A 74 14.38 -22.75 8.91
CA ALA A 74 13.40 -22.56 7.84
C ALA A 74 11.96 -22.55 8.38
N LYS A 75 11.66 -23.43 9.34
CA LYS A 75 10.36 -23.47 10.01
C LYS A 75 10.10 -22.20 10.82
N TYR A 76 11.08 -21.77 11.63
CA TYR A 76 10.98 -20.54 12.42
C TYR A 76 10.71 -19.31 11.54
N LEU A 77 11.41 -19.20 10.41
CA LEU A 77 11.20 -18.13 9.43
C LEU A 77 9.77 -18.16 8.86
N ALA A 78 9.29 -19.32 8.43
CA ALA A 78 7.95 -19.46 7.87
C ALA A 78 6.86 -19.06 8.88
N ASP A 79 6.97 -19.55 10.12
CA ASP A 79 6.03 -19.25 11.20
C ASP A 79 6.01 -17.74 11.51
N LYS A 80 7.19 -17.11 11.57
CA LYS A 80 7.32 -15.67 11.80
C LYS A 80 6.83 -14.82 10.63
N GLU A 81 7.05 -15.25 9.40
CA GLU A 81 6.51 -14.57 8.21
C GLU A 81 4.99 -14.58 8.18
N GLU A 82 4.37 -15.70 8.56
CA GLU A 82 2.91 -15.82 8.65
C GLU A 82 2.36 -14.96 9.79
N GLU A 83 3.01 -14.98 10.97
CA GLU A 83 2.68 -14.10 12.10
C GLU A 83 2.73 -12.62 11.68
N TYR A 84 3.78 -12.23 10.95
CA TYR A 84 3.95 -10.87 10.45
C TYR A 84 2.88 -10.48 9.44
N ARG A 85 2.52 -11.38 8.51
CA ARG A 85 1.42 -11.12 7.56
C ARG A 85 0.11 -10.89 8.27
N ASN A 86 -0.23 -11.75 9.22
CA ASN A 86 -1.49 -11.68 9.93
C ASN A 86 -1.59 -10.42 10.80
N LYS A 87 -0.50 -10.03 11.47
CA LYS A 87 -0.50 -8.87 12.38
C LYS A 87 -0.30 -7.54 11.69
N PHE A 88 0.58 -7.48 10.69
CA PHE A 88 1.06 -6.20 10.14
C PHE A 88 0.81 -6.04 8.64
N ALA A 89 1.08 -7.08 7.84
CA ALA A 89 0.96 -6.97 6.37
C ALA A 89 -0.44 -7.34 5.86
N ASN A 90 -1.47 -6.77 6.47
CA ASN A 90 -2.88 -6.91 6.10
C ASN A 90 -3.49 -5.52 5.81
N PRO A 91 -4.63 -5.42 5.11
CA PRO A 91 -5.18 -4.12 4.73
C PRO A 91 -5.87 -3.38 5.89
N TYR A 92 -6.19 -4.09 6.97
CA TYR A 92 -6.95 -3.56 8.10
C TYR A 92 -6.10 -2.62 8.96
N GLU A 93 -4.80 -2.90 9.11
CA GLU A 93 -3.89 -1.96 9.76
C GLU A 93 -3.83 -0.63 9.01
N ALA A 94 -3.71 -0.66 7.67
CA ALA A 94 -3.73 0.56 6.86
C ALA A 94 -5.10 1.27 6.92
N ALA A 95 -6.21 0.53 6.93
CA ALA A 95 -7.55 1.08 7.07
C ALA A 95 -7.77 1.76 8.43
N ARG A 96 -7.19 1.22 9.51
CA ARG A 96 -7.27 1.81 10.86
C ARG A 96 -6.68 3.22 10.93
N TYR A 97 -5.65 3.51 10.13
CA TYR A 97 -5.04 4.84 10.02
C TYR A 97 -5.72 5.73 8.97
N GLY A 98 -6.76 5.25 8.28
CA GLY A 98 -7.43 5.98 7.21
C GLY A 98 -6.61 6.11 5.92
N TYR A 99 -5.58 5.27 5.74
CA TYR A 99 -4.80 5.23 4.49
C TYR A 99 -5.57 4.52 3.37
N ILE A 100 -6.49 3.64 3.75
CA ILE A 100 -7.47 2.97 2.90
C ILE A 100 -8.86 3.39 3.37
N ASP A 101 -9.72 3.80 2.44
CA ASP A 101 -11.09 4.24 2.73
C ASP A 101 -12.03 3.07 3.04
N ASP A 102 -11.82 1.93 2.37
CA ASP A 102 -12.63 0.73 2.59
C ASP A 102 -11.91 -0.54 2.13
N VAL A 103 -12.17 -1.64 2.84
CA VAL A 103 -11.75 -2.99 2.42
C VAL A 103 -12.96 -3.66 1.76
N ILE A 104 -12.87 -3.88 0.46
CA ILE A 104 -14.01 -4.29 -0.36
C ILE A 104 -13.82 -5.70 -0.94
N GLU A 105 -14.92 -6.45 -1.00
CA GLU A 105 -14.96 -7.71 -1.75
C GLU A 105 -14.62 -7.50 -3.24
N PRO A 106 -13.78 -8.35 -3.87
CA PRO A 106 -13.36 -8.19 -5.25
C PRO A 106 -14.50 -7.96 -6.25
N ARG A 107 -15.62 -8.66 -6.06
CA ARG A 107 -16.84 -8.54 -6.89
C ARG A 107 -17.48 -7.14 -6.87
N ASN A 108 -17.25 -6.37 -5.80
CA ASN A 108 -17.82 -5.04 -5.62
C ASN A 108 -16.96 -3.93 -6.24
N THR A 109 -15.76 -4.25 -6.75
CA THR A 109 -14.80 -3.28 -7.29
C THR A 109 -15.43 -2.36 -8.33
N ARG A 110 -16.12 -2.92 -9.34
CA ARG A 110 -16.78 -2.14 -10.40
C ARG A 110 -17.79 -1.15 -9.83
N PHE A 111 -18.66 -1.61 -8.94
CA PHE A 111 -19.68 -0.77 -8.30
C PHE A 111 -19.05 0.37 -7.50
N ARG A 112 -17.99 0.08 -6.74
CA ARG A 112 -17.26 1.06 -5.93
C ARG A 112 -16.54 2.11 -6.76
N ILE A 113 -15.95 1.71 -7.89
CA ILE A 113 -15.32 2.65 -8.84
C ILE A 113 -16.36 3.60 -9.43
N ILE A 114 -17.49 3.08 -9.90
CA ILE A 114 -18.55 3.91 -10.51
C ILE A 114 -18.99 5.00 -9.53
N ARG A 115 -19.30 4.62 -8.28
CA ARG A 115 -19.70 5.59 -7.25
C ARG A 115 -18.59 6.60 -6.94
N ALA A 116 -17.35 6.14 -6.79
CA ALA A 116 -16.21 7.00 -6.54
C ALA A 116 -16.04 8.07 -7.64
N LEU A 117 -16.10 7.66 -8.91
CA LEU A 117 -15.99 8.58 -10.04
C LEU A 117 -17.19 9.54 -10.13
N SER A 118 -18.41 9.09 -9.84
CA SER A 118 -19.58 9.96 -9.79
C SER A 118 -19.44 11.04 -8.70
N THR A 119 -18.94 10.67 -7.51
CA THR A 119 -18.70 11.64 -6.42
C THR A 119 -17.58 12.63 -6.77
N LEU A 120 -16.55 12.18 -7.50
CA LEU A 120 -15.40 13.01 -7.87
C LEU A 120 -15.60 13.80 -9.16
N ALA A 121 -16.74 13.69 -9.84
CA ALA A 121 -17.00 14.31 -11.15
C ALA A 121 -16.83 15.84 -11.14
N THR A 122 -17.10 16.49 -10.00
CA THR A 122 -16.98 17.95 -9.83
C THR A 122 -15.74 18.35 -9.04
N LYS A 123 -14.77 17.45 -8.85
CA LYS A 123 -13.52 17.74 -8.13
C LYS A 123 -12.79 18.92 -8.79
N LYS A 124 -12.43 19.90 -7.97
CA LYS A 124 -11.53 21.00 -8.35
C LYS A 124 -10.43 21.12 -7.32
N ASP A 125 -9.19 20.99 -7.76
CA ASP A 125 -8.01 21.08 -6.92
C ASP A 125 -6.97 21.99 -7.60
N LYS A 126 -6.18 22.72 -6.82
CA LYS A 126 -5.23 23.72 -7.31
C LYS A 126 -3.82 23.38 -6.87
N ASN A 127 -2.88 23.55 -7.79
CA ASN A 127 -1.46 23.46 -7.48
C ASN A 127 -0.89 24.86 -7.16
N PRO A 128 0.25 24.95 -6.45
CA PRO A 128 0.97 26.21 -6.26
C PRO A 128 1.31 26.87 -7.60
N VAL A 129 1.25 28.20 -7.64
CA VAL A 129 1.54 29.00 -8.85
C VAL A 129 3.03 28.89 -9.19
N LYS A 130 3.33 28.55 -10.45
CA LYS A 130 4.70 28.38 -10.98
C LYS A 130 4.68 28.54 -12.51
N LYS A 131 5.83 28.88 -13.11
CA LYS A 131 5.98 28.86 -14.58
C LYS A 131 5.82 27.44 -15.14
N HIS A 132 6.53 26.50 -14.53
CA HIS A 132 6.44 25.06 -14.78
C HIS A 132 7.06 24.31 -13.58
N SER A 133 6.93 22.99 -13.55
CA SER A 133 7.62 22.12 -12.59
C SER A 133 9.06 21.80 -13.00
N ASN A 134 9.86 21.33 -12.04
CA ASN A 134 11.20 20.78 -12.27
C ASN A 134 11.19 19.28 -11.94
N ILE A 135 10.51 18.50 -12.77
CA ILE A 135 10.45 17.05 -12.60
C ILE A 135 11.85 16.44 -12.80
N PRO A 136 12.25 15.40 -12.03
CA PRO A 136 13.49 14.67 -12.31
C PRO A 136 13.50 14.14 -13.76
N LEU A 137 14.55 14.45 -14.51
CA LEU A 137 14.75 14.06 -15.91
C LEU A 137 15.61 12.79 -16.03
#